data_AF-A0A8S2NA49-F1
#
_entry.id   AF-A0A8S2NA49-F1
#
_cell.length_a   1.000
_cell.length_b   1.000
_cell.length_c   1.000
_cell.angle_alpha   90.00
_cell.angle_beta   90.00
_cell.angle_gamma   90.00
#
_symmetry.space_group_name_H-M   'P 1'
#
loop_
_entity.id
_entity.type
_entity.pdbx_description
1 polymer ?
#
loop_
_entity_poly.entity_id
_entity_poly.type
_entity_poly.pdbx_seq_one_letter_code
_entity_poly.pdbx_strand_id
1 'polypeptide(L)'
;MASTSGKRCTLSIEQKLRILEALKSKTADDVAKQFNIGYSTVKKIRQNEEEIRKIVMNNGNLSRKRKRESPNEEIGEALIVWFHQMRAQNATINGPLMMEKAKQLAITLEHQDFEPSYGWLERLKSRHNIKFIKISDEQAAADHAGAEYWINNVLPGVIEGYDLNDAFNADETGLFYKAAPSGTLAVSGTHPTGGKTPKDRLTVLLLCNSTGTEKKAYEVLDVSEFGEAIQEEDFKAFVDCDKEAECFGNLTDGEICDSVKLNRQ
;
A
#
# COMPACT_ATOMS: atom_id res chain seq x y z
N MET A 1 -38.83 31.24 24.23
CA MET A 1 -37.56 30.50 24.45
C MET A 1 -37.21 29.77 23.17
N ALA A 2 -36.23 30.26 22.41
CA ALA A 2 -35.82 29.63 21.16
C ALA A 2 -35.01 28.37 21.47
N SER A 3 -35.58 27.21 21.14
CA SER A 3 -34.88 25.92 21.17
C SER A 3 -33.77 25.96 20.13
N THR A 4 -32.52 26.12 20.56
CA THR A 4 -31.34 25.94 19.71
C THR A 4 -31.17 24.45 19.43
N SER A 5 -31.90 23.94 18.43
CA SER A 5 -31.65 22.59 17.92
C SER A 5 -30.26 22.56 17.29
N GLY A 6 -29.24 22.21 18.07
CA GLY A 6 -27.87 22.04 17.59
C GLY A 6 -27.84 21.07 16.41
N LYS A 7 -27.10 21.42 15.35
CA LYS A 7 -26.87 20.55 14.19
C LYS A 7 -26.43 19.17 14.70
N ARG A 8 -27.10 18.09 14.26
CA ARG A 8 -26.74 16.71 14.66
C ARG A 8 -25.31 16.42 14.24
N CYS A 9 -24.37 16.43 15.18
CA CYS A 9 -23.00 16.04 14.95
C CYS A 9 -22.92 14.51 14.89
N THR A 10 -22.36 13.97 13.80
CA THR A 10 -22.11 12.53 13.67
C THR A 10 -20.64 12.25 13.97
N LEU A 11 -20.40 11.53 15.06
CA LEU A 11 -19.07 11.22 15.56
C LEU A 11 -18.55 9.91 14.97
N SER A 12 -17.28 9.89 14.56
CA SER A 12 -16.59 8.65 14.16
C SER A 12 -16.31 7.76 15.37
N ILE A 13 -16.00 6.48 15.14
CA ILE A 13 -15.57 5.56 16.20
C ILE A 13 -14.32 6.11 16.88
N GLU A 14 -13.37 6.64 16.11
CA GLU A 14 -12.18 7.30 16.64
C GLU A 14 -12.51 8.46 17.58
N GLN A 15 -13.42 9.35 17.17
CA GLN A 15 -13.85 10.47 18.02
C GLN A 15 -14.53 9.98 19.30
N LYS A 16 -15.33 8.91 19.22
CA LYS A 16 -15.96 8.30 20.39
C LYS A 16 -14.94 7.70 21.35
N LEU A 17 -13.86 7.09 20.85
CA LEU A 17 -12.75 6.60 21.69
C LEU A 17 -12.06 7.75 22.43
N ARG A 18 -11.72 8.84 21.74
CA ARG A 18 -11.12 10.02 22.37
C ARG A 18 -12.00 10.60 23.48
N ILE A 19 -13.33 10.55 23.30
CA ILE A 19 -14.29 10.97 24.33
C ILE A 19 -14.26 10.01 25.53
N LEU A 20 -14.22 8.69 25.31
CA LEU A 20 -14.11 7.69 26.37
C LEU A 20 -12.80 7.81 27.15
N GLU A 21 -11.69 8.11 26.46
CA GLU A 21 -10.40 8.39 27.09
C GLU A 21 -10.45 9.65 27.95
N ALA A 22 -11.02 10.74 27.44
CA ALA A 22 -11.17 11.99 28.19
C ALA A 22 -12.06 11.84 29.44
N LEU A 23 -13.06 10.95 29.39
CA LEU A 23 -13.94 10.65 30.53
C LEU A 23 -13.23 9.92 31.68
N LYS A 24 -12.02 9.37 31.47
CA LYS A 24 -11.23 8.77 32.55
C LYS A 24 -10.68 9.82 33.52
N SER A 25 -10.41 11.04 33.02
CA SER A 25 -9.76 12.11 33.80
C SER A 25 -10.65 13.33 34.03
N LYS A 26 -11.70 13.53 33.23
CA LYS A 26 -12.56 14.73 33.26
C LYS A 26 -14.01 14.38 33.51
N THR A 27 -14.77 15.35 34.02
CA THR A 27 -16.22 15.17 34.20
C THR A 27 -16.93 15.15 32.84
N ALA A 28 -18.12 14.54 32.79
CA ALA A 28 -18.91 14.48 31.56
C ALA A 28 -19.33 15.87 31.03
N ASP A 29 -19.45 16.87 31.91
CA ASP A 29 -19.76 18.26 31.53
C ASP A 29 -18.55 18.94 30.87
N ASP A 30 -17.35 18.75 31.43
CA ASP A 30 -16.11 19.28 30.84
C ASP A 30 -15.80 18.64 29.49
N VAL A 31 -16.04 17.34 29.35
CA VAL A 31 -15.91 16.62 28.08
C VAL A 31 -16.94 17.11 27.05
N ALA A 32 -18.18 17.35 27.46
CA ALA A 32 -19.21 17.90 26.57
C ALA A 32 -18.79 19.27 25.99
N LYS A 33 -18.25 20.15 26.84
CA LYS A 33 -17.71 21.46 26.42
C LYS A 33 -16.48 21.31 25.53
N GLN A 34 -15.51 20.48 25.92
CA GLN A 34 -14.26 20.27 25.18
C GLN A 34 -14.51 19.80 23.75
N PHE A 35 -15.45 18.87 23.56
CA PHE A 35 -15.75 18.30 22.24
C PHE A 35 -16.91 19.00 21.52
N ASN A 36 -17.48 20.07 22.11
CA ASN A 36 -18.65 20.80 21.61
C ASN A 36 -19.82 19.87 21.23
N ILE A 37 -20.17 18.96 22.15
CA ILE A 37 -21.27 18.00 21.99
C ILE A 37 -22.22 18.08 23.17
N GLY A 38 -23.49 17.73 22.95
CA GLY A 38 -24.47 17.73 24.04
C GLY A 38 -24.16 16.69 25.11
N TYR A 39 -24.36 17.03 26.38
CA TYR A 39 -24.16 16.14 27.54
C TYR A 39 -24.84 14.77 27.38
N SER A 40 -26.05 14.75 26.83
CA SER A 40 -26.80 13.51 26.53
C SER A 40 -26.08 12.59 25.54
N THR A 41 -25.28 13.15 24.63
CA THR A 41 -24.45 12.39 23.68
C THR A 41 -23.27 11.75 24.39
N VAL A 42 -22.59 12.47 25.29
CA VAL A 42 -21.49 11.94 26.12
C VAL A 42 -21.97 10.76 26.95
N LYS A 43 -23.13 10.89 27.60
CA LYS A 43 -23.73 9.81 28.40
C LYS A 43 -24.04 8.57 27.56
N LYS A 44 -24.60 8.75 26.36
CA LYS A 44 -24.86 7.65 25.42
C LYS A 44 -23.59 6.96 24.95
N ILE A 45 -22.53 7.72 24.66
CA ILE A 45 -21.22 7.16 24.27
C ILE A 45 -20.67 6.30 25.41
N ARG A 46 -20.75 6.78 26.65
CA ARG A 46 -20.34 6.02 27.84
C ARG A 46 -21.14 4.72 28.02
N GLN A 47 -22.45 4.75 27.76
CA GLN A 47 -23.29 3.56 27.83
C GLN A 47 -22.93 2.51 26.76
N ASN A 48 -22.50 2.95 25.58
CA ASN A 48 -22.14 2.06 24.47
C ASN A 48 -20.62 1.77 24.42
N GLU A 49 -19.90 1.99 25.53
CA GLU A 49 -18.43 1.85 25.57
C GLU A 49 -17.96 0.46 25.14
N GLU A 50 -18.58 -0.60 25.66
CA GLU A 50 -18.20 -1.98 25.36
C GLU A 50 -18.35 -2.29 23.87
N GLU A 51 -19.46 -1.86 23.25
CA GLU A 51 -19.69 -2.07 21.82
C GLU A 51 -18.66 -1.31 20.97
N ILE A 52 -18.34 -0.07 21.35
CA ILE A 52 -17.33 0.76 20.67
C ILE A 52 -15.96 0.07 20.73
N ARG A 53 -15.56 -0.43 21.91
CA ARG A 53 -14.29 -1.13 22.09
C ARG A 53 -14.25 -2.46 21.34
N LYS A 54 -15.36 -3.22 21.33
CA LYS A 54 -15.48 -4.48 20.57
C LYS A 54 -15.27 -4.26 19.07
N ILE A 55 -15.83 -3.19 18.51
CA ILE A 55 -15.61 -2.86 17.09
C ILE A 55 -14.13 -2.65 16.79
N VAL A 56 -13.41 -1.97 17.68
CA VAL A 56 -11.98 -1.67 17.51
C VAL A 56 -11.15 -2.94 17.60
N MET A 57 -11.44 -3.81 18.56
CA MET A 57 -10.80 -5.12 18.70
C MET A 57 -10.97 -5.99 17.44
N ASN A 58 -12.13 -5.89 16.78
CA ASN A 58 -12.44 -6.64 15.55
C ASN A 58 -11.98 -5.93 14.27
N ASN A 59 -10.95 -5.08 14.35
CA ASN A 59 -10.39 -4.31 13.23
C ASN A 59 -11.44 -3.46 12.46
N GLY A 60 -12.45 -2.96 13.17
CA GLY A 60 -13.48 -2.12 12.58
C GLY A 60 -12.94 -0.77 12.10
N ASN A 61 -13.52 -0.26 11.01
CA ASN A 61 -13.10 1.02 10.45
C ASN A 61 -13.35 2.21 11.40
N LEU A 62 -12.28 2.83 11.90
CA LEU A 62 -12.32 3.91 12.88
C LEU A 62 -12.96 5.21 12.35
N SER A 63 -12.92 5.43 11.03
CA SER A 63 -13.58 6.58 10.39
C SER A 63 -15.09 6.43 10.30
N ARG A 64 -15.63 5.22 10.55
CA ARG A 64 -17.07 4.93 10.46
C ARG A 64 -17.85 5.75 11.51
N LYS A 65 -18.88 6.46 11.05
CA LYS A 65 -19.75 7.29 11.90
C LYS A 65 -21.07 6.62 12.29
N ARG A 66 -21.57 5.71 11.46
CA ARG A 66 -22.85 5.02 11.64
C ARG A 66 -22.69 3.52 11.36
N LYS A 67 -23.32 2.69 12.19
CA LYS A 67 -23.60 1.29 11.87
C LYS A 67 -24.78 1.29 10.89
N ARG A 68 -24.63 0.60 9.77
CA ARG A 68 -25.73 0.27 8.86
C ARG A 68 -25.82 -1.24 8.88
N GLU A 69 -26.99 -1.75 9.26
CA GLU A 69 -27.26 -3.17 9.25
C GLU A 69 -27.65 -3.57 7.82
N SER A 70 -27.10 -4.68 7.34
CA SER A 70 -27.57 -5.30 6.11
C SER A 70 -28.47 -6.49 6.46
N PRO A 71 -29.48 -6.82 5.64
CA PRO A 71 -30.34 -7.99 5.88
C PRO A 71 -29.58 -9.31 6.00
N ASN A 72 -28.37 -9.36 5.46
CA ASN A 72 -27.51 -10.55 5.41
C ASN A 72 -26.21 -10.32 6.17
N GLU A 73 -26.28 -9.64 7.32
CA GLU A 73 -25.10 -9.33 8.13
C GLU A 73 -24.41 -10.61 8.61
N GLU A 74 -25.17 -11.66 8.93
CA GLU A 74 -24.65 -12.96 9.40
C GLU A 74 -23.69 -13.61 8.39
N ILE A 75 -24.03 -13.58 7.11
CA ILE A 75 -23.15 -14.07 6.02
C ILE A 75 -21.85 -13.26 5.99
N GLY A 76 -21.96 -11.95 6.18
CA GLY A 76 -20.81 -11.05 6.25
C GLY A 76 -19.91 -11.36 7.44
N GLU A 77 -20.48 -11.58 8.63
CA GLU A 77 -19.72 -11.94 9.82
C GLU A 77 -19.02 -13.29 9.67
N ALA A 78 -19.71 -14.31 9.17
CA ALA A 78 -19.14 -15.62 8.88
C ALA A 78 -18.00 -15.55 7.86
N LEU A 79 -18.14 -14.74 6.82
CA LEU A 79 -17.11 -14.54 5.80
C LEU A 79 -15.85 -13.87 6.40
N ILE A 80 -16.02 -12.95 7.35
CA ILE A 80 -14.90 -12.30 8.03
C ILE A 80 -14.16 -13.26 8.95
N VAL A 81 -14.88 -14.12 9.69
CA VAL A 81 -14.26 -15.18 10.50
C VAL A 81 -13.42 -16.10 9.62
N TRP A 82 -13.99 -16.57 8.50
CA TRP A 82 -13.24 -17.38 7.53
C TRP A 82 -12.04 -16.64 6.95
N PHE A 83 -12.18 -15.36 6.59
CA PHE A 83 -11.08 -14.54 6.09
C PHE A 83 -9.91 -14.50 7.08
N HIS A 84 -10.19 -14.27 8.38
CA HIS A 84 -9.14 -14.26 9.40
C HIS A 84 -8.47 -15.62 9.56
N GLN A 85 -9.22 -16.72 9.51
CA GLN A 85 -8.66 -18.08 9.56
C GLN A 85 -7.71 -18.35 8.39
N MET A 86 -8.11 -17.97 7.17
CA MET A 86 -7.27 -18.14 5.97
C MET A 86 -6.02 -17.26 6.02
N ARG A 87 -6.13 -16.02 6.52
CA ARG A 87 -4.97 -15.13 6.71
C ARG A 87 -4.01 -15.63 7.79
N ALA A 88 -4.50 -16.27 8.85
CA ALA A 88 -3.64 -16.90 9.85
C ALA A 88 -2.80 -18.06 9.27
N GLN A 89 -3.24 -18.66 8.17
CA GLN A 89 -2.52 -19.69 7.42
C GLN A 89 -1.68 -19.10 6.26
N ASN A 90 -1.52 -17.77 6.20
CA ASN A 90 -0.84 -17.04 5.12
C ASN A 90 -1.44 -17.26 3.72
N ALA A 91 -2.69 -17.74 3.61
CA ALA A 91 -3.33 -17.94 2.31
C ALA A 91 -3.57 -16.61 1.59
N THR A 92 -3.33 -16.58 0.28
CA THR A 92 -3.66 -15.44 -0.57
C THR A 92 -5.16 -15.45 -0.88
N ILE A 93 -5.83 -14.32 -0.62
CA ILE A 93 -7.28 -14.21 -0.76
C ILE A 93 -7.57 -13.01 -1.66
N ASN A 94 -8.35 -13.23 -2.71
CA ASN A 94 -8.79 -12.19 -3.62
C ASN A 94 -10.32 -11.98 -3.54
N GLY A 95 -10.81 -10.91 -4.18
CA GLY A 95 -12.23 -10.56 -4.18
C GLY A 95 -13.15 -11.68 -4.71
N PRO A 96 -12.85 -12.28 -5.89
CA PRO A 96 -13.61 -13.40 -6.42
C PRO A 96 -13.75 -14.58 -5.45
N LEU A 97 -12.65 -15.00 -4.82
CA LEU A 97 -12.65 -16.08 -3.83
C LEU A 97 -13.54 -15.74 -2.62
N MET A 98 -13.51 -14.50 -2.14
CA MET A 98 -14.42 -14.05 -1.07
C MET A 98 -15.89 -14.11 -1.51
N MET A 99 -16.21 -13.78 -2.76
CA MET A 99 -17.59 -13.84 -3.27
C MET A 99 -18.08 -15.29 -3.39
N GLU A 100 -17.26 -16.20 -3.92
CA GLU A 100 -17.59 -17.63 -3.97
C GLU A 100 -17.81 -18.19 -2.56
N LYS A 101 -16.93 -17.86 -1.62
CA LYS A 101 -17.10 -18.30 -0.23
C LYS A 101 -18.37 -17.73 0.41
N ALA A 102 -18.71 -16.47 0.11
CA ALA A 102 -19.94 -15.85 0.59
C ALA A 102 -21.19 -16.62 0.12
N LYS A 103 -21.21 -17.11 -1.13
CA LYS A 103 -22.31 -17.95 -1.65
C LYS A 103 -22.40 -19.29 -0.92
N GLN A 104 -21.27 -19.95 -0.67
CA GLN A 104 -21.24 -21.20 0.09
C GLN A 104 -21.77 -21.02 1.52
N LEU A 105 -21.38 -19.92 2.18
CA LEU A 105 -21.87 -19.57 3.51
C LEU A 105 -23.35 -19.24 3.48
N ALA A 106 -23.83 -18.57 2.44
CA ALA A 106 -25.25 -18.27 2.27
C ALA A 106 -26.11 -19.54 2.21
N ILE A 107 -25.66 -20.57 1.47
CA ILE A 107 -26.35 -21.86 1.43
C ILE A 107 -26.34 -22.53 2.82
N THR A 108 -25.22 -22.47 3.52
CA THR A 108 -25.04 -23.08 4.85
C THR A 108 -25.90 -22.41 5.92
N LEU A 109 -26.11 -21.09 5.78
CA LEU A 109 -26.90 -20.26 6.69
C LEU A 109 -28.35 -20.08 6.20
N GLU A 110 -28.82 -20.92 5.28
CA GLU A 110 -30.20 -20.92 4.77
C GLU A 110 -30.64 -19.62 4.06
N HIS A 111 -29.69 -18.83 3.56
CA HIS A 111 -29.90 -17.61 2.76
C HIS A 111 -29.71 -17.87 1.25
N GLN A 112 -30.46 -18.80 0.67
CA GLN A 112 -30.25 -19.26 -0.71
C GLN A 112 -30.46 -18.15 -1.78
N ASP A 113 -31.29 -17.15 -1.47
CA ASP A 113 -31.54 -16.01 -2.36
C ASP A 113 -30.43 -14.95 -2.34
N PHE A 114 -29.41 -15.11 -1.48
CA PHE A 114 -28.34 -14.15 -1.38
C PHE A 114 -27.32 -14.30 -2.52
N GLU A 115 -27.27 -13.27 -3.36
CA GLU A 115 -26.24 -13.11 -4.39
C GLU A 115 -25.27 -11.97 -4.00
N PRO A 116 -24.00 -12.27 -3.65
CA PRO A 116 -23.03 -11.27 -3.26
C PRO A 116 -22.65 -10.38 -4.46
N SER A 117 -23.13 -9.13 -4.44
CA SER A 117 -22.67 -8.13 -5.40
C SER A 117 -21.28 -7.60 -5.05
N TYR A 118 -20.56 -7.09 -6.06
CA TYR A 118 -19.28 -6.39 -5.84
C TYR A 118 -19.42 -5.25 -4.83
N GLY A 119 -20.48 -4.44 -4.93
CA GLY A 119 -20.75 -3.35 -4.00
C GLY A 119 -21.05 -3.82 -2.57
N TRP A 120 -21.59 -5.03 -2.38
CA TRP A 120 -21.74 -5.62 -1.04
C TRP A 120 -20.37 -5.97 -0.46
N LEU A 121 -19.51 -6.63 -1.25
CA LEU A 121 -18.16 -7.01 -0.83
C LEU A 121 -17.31 -5.77 -0.49
N GLU A 122 -17.32 -4.73 -1.32
CA GLU A 122 -16.59 -3.48 -1.05
C GLU A 122 -17.01 -2.84 0.27
N ARG A 123 -18.31 -2.82 0.56
CA ARG A 123 -18.82 -2.31 1.84
C ARG A 123 -18.44 -3.20 3.02
N LEU A 124 -18.40 -4.52 2.84
CA LEU A 124 -17.91 -5.44 3.87
C LEU A 124 -16.43 -5.17 4.17
N LYS A 125 -15.57 -5.14 3.13
CA LYS A 125 -14.15 -4.83 3.27
C LYS A 125 -13.93 -3.48 3.95
N SER A 126 -14.66 -2.45 3.53
CA SER A 126 -14.60 -1.11 4.13
C SER A 126 -15.02 -1.09 5.61
N ARG A 127 -15.99 -1.92 6.02
CA ARG A 127 -16.43 -2.03 7.43
C ARG A 127 -15.36 -2.67 8.32
N HIS A 128 -14.65 -3.66 7.80
CA HIS A 128 -13.62 -4.44 8.52
C HIS A 128 -12.18 -4.01 8.20
N ASN A 129 -12.01 -2.84 7.58
CA ASN A 129 -10.72 -2.26 7.21
C ASN A 129 -9.82 -3.23 6.39
N ILE A 130 -10.44 -4.04 5.53
CA ILE A 130 -9.73 -4.94 4.62
C ILE A 130 -9.36 -4.15 3.36
N LYS A 131 -8.08 -4.19 3.00
CA LYS A 131 -7.53 -3.56 1.81
C LYS A 131 -6.74 -4.58 1.00
N PHE A 132 -6.74 -4.39 -0.31
CA PHE A 132 -5.84 -5.15 -1.17
C PHE A 132 -4.43 -4.61 -0.98
N ILE A 133 -3.49 -5.49 -0.64
CA ILE A 133 -2.07 -5.20 -0.51
C ILE A 133 -1.36 -6.13 -1.49
N LYS A 134 -0.55 -5.57 -2.39
CA LYS A 134 0.29 -6.36 -3.29
C LYS A 134 1.40 -6.97 -2.44
N ILE A 135 1.40 -8.30 -2.31
CA ILE A 135 2.50 -9.03 -1.67
C ILE A 135 3.62 -9.10 -2.72
N SER A 136 4.78 -8.52 -2.41
CA SER A 136 6.00 -8.73 -3.19
C SER A 136 6.78 -9.88 -2.58
N ASP A 137 7.17 -10.87 -3.39
CA ASP A 137 7.91 -12.04 -2.92
C ASP A 137 9.30 -11.66 -2.36
N GLU A 138 9.88 -10.56 -2.82
CA GLU A 138 11.16 -10.01 -2.31
C GLU A 138 11.07 -9.55 -0.85
N GLN A 139 9.91 -9.03 -0.41
CA GLN A 139 9.75 -8.54 0.95
C GLN A 139 9.73 -9.65 2.01
N ALA A 140 9.32 -10.85 1.63
CA ALA A 140 9.24 -12.00 2.53
C ALA A 140 10.60 -12.70 2.73
N ALA A 141 11.52 -12.56 1.77
CA ALA A 141 12.87 -13.12 1.84
C ALA A 141 13.92 -12.12 2.39
N ALA A 142 13.56 -10.85 2.53
CA ALA A 142 14.47 -9.82 3.01
C ALA A 142 14.79 -9.99 4.51
N ASP A 143 16.08 -10.04 4.83
CA ASP A 143 16.57 -10.01 6.21
C ASP A 143 16.52 -8.56 6.76
N HIS A 144 15.32 -8.15 7.18
CA HIS A 144 15.09 -6.81 7.72
C HIS A 144 15.97 -6.53 8.95
N ALA A 145 16.26 -7.55 9.77
CA ALA A 145 17.09 -7.41 10.96
C ALA A 145 18.57 -7.23 10.58
N GLY A 146 19.06 -7.99 9.60
CA GLY A 146 20.40 -7.81 9.03
C GLY A 146 20.57 -6.45 8.37
N ALA A 147 19.57 -6.00 7.61
CA ALA A 147 19.58 -4.66 7.00
C ALA A 147 19.60 -3.55 8.05
N GLU A 148 18.76 -3.64 9.09
CA GLU A 148 18.74 -2.66 10.18
C GLU A 148 20.05 -2.66 10.98
N TYR A 149 20.62 -3.84 11.25
CA TYR A 149 21.94 -3.94 11.88
C TYR A 149 23.02 -3.27 11.01
N TRP A 150 23.04 -3.56 9.71
CA TRP A 150 24.03 -3.03 8.79
C TRP A 150 23.95 -1.51 8.67
N ILE A 151 22.74 -0.96 8.50
CA ILE A 151 22.49 0.50 8.44
C ILE A 151 22.97 1.20 9.71
N ASN A 152 22.74 0.60 10.88
CA ASN A 152 23.04 1.25 12.15
C ASN A 152 24.48 1.04 12.63
N ASN A 153 25.14 -0.06 12.24
CA ASN A 153 26.42 -0.47 12.83
C ASN A 153 27.58 -0.56 11.83
N VAL A 154 27.31 -0.75 10.54
CA VAL A 154 28.35 -0.95 9.52
C VAL A 154 28.43 0.27 8.60
N LEU A 155 27.29 0.67 8.03
CA LEU A 155 27.21 1.78 7.07
C LEU A 155 27.88 3.08 7.58
N PRO A 156 27.69 3.53 8.85
CA PRO A 156 28.29 4.78 9.31
C PRO A 156 29.82 4.78 9.25
N GLY A 157 30.47 3.63 9.45
CA GLY A 157 31.92 3.49 9.33
C GLY A 157 32.39 3.41 7.88
N VAL A 158 31.58 2.85 6.98
CA VAL A 158 31.90 2.77 5.54
C VAL A 158 31.87 4.17 4.91
N ILE A 159 30.91 5.01 5.30
CA ILE A 159 30.79 6.39 4.79
C ILE A 159 31.56 7.42 5.64
N GLU A 160 32.30 6.97 6.66
CA GLU A 160 33.07 7.85 7.53
C GLU A 160 34.14 8.59 6.72
N GLY A 161 34.13 9.93 6.80
CA GLY A 161 35.07 10.79 6.07
C GLY A 161 34.64 11.17 4.65
N TYR A 162 33.51 10.66 4.17
CA TYR A 162 32.89 11.09 2.90
C TYR A 162 31.77 12.11 3.16
N ASP A 163 31.64 13.10 2.28
CA ASP A 163 30.47 13.97 2.27
C ASP A 163 29.26 13.18 1.72
N LEU A 164 28.06 13.45 2.23
CA LEU A 164 26.85 12.76 1.75
C LEU A 164 26.53 13.08 0.28
N ASN A 165 27.05 14.19 -0.26
CA ASN A 165 26.96 14.49 -1.69
C ASN A 165 27.86 13.57 -2.53
N ASP A 166 28.90 12.99 -1.94
CA ASP A 166 29.86 12.08 -2.58
C ASP A 166 29.55 10.60 -2.29
N ALA A 167 28.53 10.31 -1.49
CA ALA A 167 28.06 8.95 -1.21
C ALA A 167 26.92 8.58 -2.16
N PHE A 168 27.18 7.69 -3.13
CA PHE A 168 26.21 7.28 -4.14
C PHE A 168 25.63 5.88 -3.87
N ASN A 169 24.34 5.74 -4.12
CA ASN A 169 23.69 4.45 -4.33
C ASN A 169 23.51 4.21 -5.83
N ALA A 170 23.78 2.99 -6.28
CA ALA A 170 23.60 2.58 -7.67
C ALA A 170 22.72 1.32 -7.71
N ASP A 171 21.74 1.28 -8.62
CA ASP A 171 20.89 0.12 -8.81
C ASP A 171 20.51 -0.07 -10.28
N GLU A 172 20.37 -1.33 -10.70
CA GLU A 172 20.06 -1.71 -12.08
C GLU A 172 18.56 -1.96 -12.25
N THR A 173 17.99 -1.44 -13.34
CA THR A 173 16.59 -1.70 -13.68
C THR A 173 16.39 -1.97 -15.17
N GLY A 174 15.44 -2.86 -15.48
CA GLY A 174 15.07 -3.17 -16.86
C GLY A 174 13.99 -2.23 -17.38
N LEU A 175 14.31 -1.41 -18.38
CA LEU A 175 13.38 -0.53 -19.08
C LEU A 175 12.82 -1.22 -20.33
N PHE A 176 11.56 -1.65 -20.28
CA PHE A 176 10.87 -2.27 -21.42
C PHE A 176 10.28 -1.21 -22.36
N TYR A 177 11.10 -0.62 -23.21
CA TYR A 177 10.71 0.51 -24.07
C TYR A 177 9.83 0.12 -25.28
N LYS A 178 9.67 -1.17 -25.59
CA LYS A 178 8.74 -1.68 -26.62
C LYS A 178 7.55 -2.46 -26.06
N ALA A 179 7.35 -2.43 -24.74
CA ALA A 179 6.20 -3.10 -24.14
C ALA A 179 4.90 -2.45 -24.60
N ALA A 180 4.05 -3.21 -25.30
CA ALA A 180 2.68 -2.79 -25.57
C ALA A 180 1.81 -2.99 -24.32
N PRO A 181 0.68 -2.27 -24.18
CA PRO A 181 -0.26 -2.46 -23.09
C PRO A 181 -0.68 -3.92 -22.95
N SER A 182 -0.79 -4.39 -21.71
CA SER A 182 -1.15 -5.79 -21.40
C SER A 182 -2.63 -6.12 -21.64
N GLY A 183 -3.41 -5.20 -22.20
CA GLY A 183 -4.84 -5.35 -22.40
C GLY A 183 -5.36 -4.55 -23.61
N THR A 184 -6.48 -5.01 -24.15
CA THR A 184 -7.21 -4.34 -25.25
C THR A 184 -8.66 -4.13 -24.85
N LEU A 185 -9.29 -3.10 -25.41
CA LEU A 185 -10.75 -3.03 -25.43
C LEU A 185 -11.26 -4.13 -26.37
N ALA A 186 -12.26 -4.88 -25.91
CA ALA A 186 -12.81 -6.00 -26.65
C ALA A 186 -14.34 -6.01 -26.55
N VAL A 187 -14.98 -6.57 -27.58
CA VAL A 187 -16.44 -6.72 -27.65
C VAL A 187 -16.88 -7.77 -26.63
N SER A 188 -17.97 -7.49 -25.91
CA SER A 188 -18.53 -8.42 -24.93
C SER A 188 -18.81 -9.79 -25.55
N GLY A 189 -18.31 -10.85 -24.92
CA GLY A 189 -18.43 -12.23 -25.42
C GLY A 189 -17.32 -12.68 -26.37
N THR A 190 -16.33 -11.83 -26.67
CA THR A 190 -15.13 -12.24 -27.43
C THR A 190 -13.97 -12.58 -26.49
N HIS A 191 -13.18 -13.58 -26.89
CA HIS A 191 -11.91 -13.90 -26.26
C HIS A 191 -10.76 -13.42 -27.15
N PRO A 192 -10.36 -12.13 -27.03
CA PRO A 192 -9.24 -11.63 -27.81
C PRO A 192 -7.97 -12.41 -27.42
N THR A 193 -7.27 -12.91 -28.43
CA THR A 193 -5.96 -13.53 -28.25
C THR A 193 -4.91 -12.43 -28.27
N GLY A 194 -4.13 -12.33 -27.19
CA GLY A 194 -3.01 -11.39 -27.11
C GLY A 194 -1.87 -11.81 -28.03
N GLY A 195 -1.25 -10.84 -28.72
CA GLY A 195 0.03 -11.06 -29.39
C GLY A 195 1.16 -11.21 -28.38
N LYS A 196 2.26 -11.87 -28.77
CA LYS A 196 3.51 -11.83 -27.98
C LYS A 196 3.99 -10.38 -27.96
N THR A 197 4.05 -9.77 -26.78
CA THR A 197 4.66 -8.45 -26.63
C THR A 197 6.18 -8.60 -26.77
N PRO A 198 6.84 -7.73 -27.56
CA PRO A 198 8.29 -7.65 -27.57
C PRO A 198 8.76 -7.37 -26.14
N LYS A 199 9.69 -8.19 -25.65
CA LYS A 199 10.32 -8.03 -24.33
C LYS A 199 11.67 -7.32 -24.42
N ASP A 200 11.89 -6.59 -25.51
CA ASP A 200 13.09 -5.79 -25.69
C ASP A 200 13.21 -4.86 -24.49
N ARG A 201 14.27 -5.05 -23.72
CA ARG A 201 14.58 -4.32 -22.50
C ARG A 201 15.93 -3.65 -22.67
N LEU A 202 16.04 -2.42 -22.21
CA LEU A 202 17.30 -1.76 -21.95
C LEU A 202 17.62 -1.96 -20.47
N THR A 203 18.84 -2.36 -20.14
CA THR A 203 19.29 -2.34 -18.75
C THR A 203 19.84 -0.95 -18.47
N VAL A 204 19.35 -0.31 -17.42
CA VAL A 204 19.76 1.04 -17.03
C VAL A 204 20.29 0.99 -15.61
N LEU A 205 21.51 1.48 -15.40
CA LEU A 205 22.07 1.70 -14.08
C LEU A 205 21.71 3.12 -13.63
N LEU A 206 21.02 3.23 -12.51
CA LEU A 206 20.60 4.49 -11.93
C LEU A 206 21.47 4.80 -10.73
N LEU A 207 22.10 5.98 -10.74
CA LEU A 207 22.92 6.49 -9.63
C LEU A 207 22.25 7.70 -9.00
N CYS A 208 22.24 7.74 -7.67
CA CYS A 208 21.78 8.88 -6.90
C CYS A 208 22.67 9.07 -5.68
N ASN A 209 23.12 10.30 -5.43
CA ASN A 209 23.83 10.60 -4.20
C ASN A 209 22.87 10.61 -2.99
N SER A 210 23.42 10.50 -1.78
CA SER A 210 22.63 10.35 -0.56
C SER A 210 21.75 11.56 -0.24
N THR A 211 22.08 12.74 -0.77
CA THR A 211 21.29 13.98 -0.61
C THR A 211 20.23 14.14 -1.72
N GLY A 212 20.30 13.35 -2.79
CA GLY A 212 19.41 13.41 -3.94
C GLY A 212 19.64 14.63 -4.85
N THR A 213 20.74 15.36 -4.67
CA THR A 213 21.09 16.54 -5.47
C THR A 213 21.70 16.16 -6.82
N GLU A 214 22.35 15.01 -6.90
CA GLU A 214 22.94 14.47 -8.13
C GLU A 214 22.31 13.14 -8.48
N LYS A 215 21.83 13.03 -9.71
CA LYS A 215 21.20 11.83 -10.27
C LYS A 215 21.73 11.61 -11.67
N LYS A 216 22.13 10.38 -11.96
CA LYS A 216 22.60 9.96 -13.28
C LYS A 216 21.96 8.65 -13.69
N ALA A 217 21.80 8.46 -15.00
CA ALA A 217 21.33 7.22 -15.58
C ALA A 217 22.28 6.82 -16.70
N TYR A 218 22.70 5.57 -16.68
CA TYR A 218 23.61 5.00 -17.65
C TYR A 218 22.93 3.86 -18.39
N GLU A 219 23.04 3.87 -19.71
CA GLU A 219 22.72 2.69 -20.51
C GLU A 219 23.76 1.62 -20.25
N VAL A 220 23.34 0.49 -19.70
CA VAL A 220 24.21 -0.68 -19.52
C VAL A 220 24.00 -1.58 -20.73
N LEU A 221 24.99 -1.59 -21.63
CA LEU A 221 25.08 -2.62 -22.64
C LEU A 221 25.34 -3.95 -21.92
N ASP A 222 24.43 -4.91 -22.11
CA ASP A 222 24.33 -6.18 -21.39
C ASP A 222 25.69 -6.91 -21.34
N VAL A 223 26.46 -6.73 -20.26
CA VAL A 223 27.71 -7.46 -19.98
C VAL A 223 27.38 -8.84 -19.40
N SER A 224 26.55 -9.58 -20.12
CA SER A 224 26.23 -10.98 -19.83
C SER A 224 27.46 -11.93 -19.91
N GLU A 225 28.66 -11.40 -20.16
CA GLU A 225 29.93 -12.14 -20.11
C GLU A 225 30.65 -12.08 -18.76
N PHE A 226 30.31 -11.17 -17.84
CA PHE A 226 30.98 -11.08 -16.52
C PHE A 226 30.09 -11.63 -15.42
N GLY A 227 30.07 -12.97 -15.30
CA GLY A 227 29.30 -13.72 -14.30
C GLY A 227 29.89 -13.75 -12.88
N GLU A 228 30.74 -12.80 -12.50
CA GLU A 228 31.33 -12.71 -11.16
C GLU A 228 31.25 -11.28 -10.61
N ALA A 229 31.31 -11.14 -9.29
CA ALA A 229 31.22 -9.86 -8.59
C ALA A 229 32.22 -8.84 -9.17
N ILE A 230 31.70 -7.67 -9.54
CA ILE A 230 32.46 -6.53 -10.11
C ILE A 230 33.68 -6.27 -9.23
N GLN A 231 34.89 -6.54 -9.74
CA GLN A 231 36.12 -6.25 -9.02
C GLN A 231 36.41 -4.73 -9.06
N GLU A 232 37.25 -4.24 -8.16
CA GLU A 232 37.62 -2.82 -8.09
C GLU A 232 38.20 -2.32 -9.43
N GLU A 233 38.88 -3.19 -10.18
CA GLU A 233 39.40 -2.86 -11.51
C GLU A 233 38.30 -2.75 -12.59
N ASP A 234 37.24 -3.56 -12.51
CA ASP A 234 36.09 -3.49 -13.41
C ASP A 234 35.25 -2.23 -13.13
N PHE A 235 35.13 -1.86 -11.85
CA PHE A 235 34.51 -0.59 -11.44
C PHE A 235 35.33 0.60 -11.96
N LYS A 236 36.66 0.51 -11.93
CA LYS A 236 37.55 1.55 -12.44
C LYS A 236 37.49 1.65 -13.97
N ALA A 237 37.39 0.52 -14.68
CA ALA A 237 37.17 0.48 -16.12
C ALA A 237 35.79 1.05 -16.51
N PHE A 238 34.76 0.82 -15.69
CA PHE A 238 33.45 1.45 -15.83
C PHE A 238 33.53 2.98 -15.63
N VAL A 239 34.21 3.44 -14.57
CA VAL A 239 34.46 4.87 -14.29
C VAL A 239 35.37 5.53 -15.33
N ASP A 240 36.27 4.79 -15.97
CA ASP A 240 37.07 5.30 -17.09
C ASP A 240 36.27 5.30 -18.41
N CYS A 241 35.32 4.38 -18.61
CA CYS A 241 34.34 4.42 -19.69
C CYS A 241 33.34 5.58 -19.52
N ASP A 242 33.05 5.98 -18.27
CA ASP A 242 32.26 7.16 -17.88
C ASP A 242 32.87 8.48 -18.39
N LYS A 243 34.17 8.51 -18.73
CA LYS A 243 34.80 9.68 -19.37
C LYS A 243 34.45 9.81 -20.86
N GLU A 244 34.05 8.73 -21.52
CA GLU A 244 33.71 8.70 -22.95
C GLU A 244 32.20 8.51 -23.23
N ALA A 245 31.41 8.14 -22.23
CA ALA A 245 29.95 8.03 -22.36
C ALA A 245 29.28 9.42 -22.37
N GLU A 246 28.26 9.61 -23.22
CA GLU A 246 27.46 10.84 -23.21
C GLU A 246 26.72 10.97 -21.87
N CYS A 247 27.24 11.84 -20.99
CA CYS A 247 26.62 12.18 -19.72
C CYS A 247 25.26 12.85 -19.95
N PHE A 248 24.17 12.13 -19.67
CA PHE A 248 22.90 12.78 -19.40
C PHE A 248 23.02 13.45 -18.03
N GLY A 249 23.10 14.79 -18.01
CA GLY A 249 23.28 15.61 -16.80
C GLY A 249 22.17 15.44 -15.76
N ASN A 250 22.03 16.37 -14.81
CA ASN A 250 20.97 16.34 -13.79
C ASN A 250 19.57 16.36 -14.44
N LEU A 251 19.03 15.19 -14.75
CA LEU A 251 17.73 15.03 -15.38
C LEU A 251 16.67 14.76 -14.32
N THR A 252 15.53 15.44 -14.43
CA THR A 252 14.29 15.06 -13.76
C THR A 252 13.74 13.76 -14.36
N ASP A 253 12.91 13.01 -13.60
CA ASP A 253 12.30 11.76 -14.06
C ASP A 253 11.57 11.90 -15.42
N GLY A 254 11.05 13.09 -15.73
CA GLY A 254 10.45 13.42 -17.03
C GLY A 254 11.47 13.62 -18.15
N GLU A 255 12.61 14.25 -17.86
CA GLU A 255 13.68 14.50 -18.83
C GLU A 255 14.47 13.22 -19.16
N ILE A 256 14.56 12.25 -18.25
CA ILE A 256 15.05 10.89 -18.53
C ILE A 256 14.16 10.20 -19.56
N CYS A 257 12.84 10.35 -19.48
CA CYS A 257 11.90 9.76 -20.43
C CYS A 257 11.92 10.42 -21.83
N ASP A 258 12.26 11.71 -21.90
CA ASP A 258 12.26 12.48 -23.15
C ASP A 258 13.62 12.49 -23.86
N SER A 259 14.74 12.41 -23.14
CA SER A 259 16.09 12.27 -23.73
C SER A 259 16.25 10.96 -24.53
N VAL A 260 15.67 9.86 -24.05
CA VAL A 260 15.61 8.57 -24.77
C VAL A 260 14.85 8.67 -26.09
N LYS A 261 13.96 9.65 -26.27
CA LYS A 261 13.25 9.89 -27.54
C LYS A 261 14.07 10.73 -28.53
N LEU A 262 15.02 11.54 -28.06
CA LEU A 262 15.75 12.52 -28.87
C LEU A 262 16.99 11.94 -29.57
N ASN A 263 17.64 10.92 -28.99
CA ASN A 263 18.77 10.21 -29.63
C ASN A 263 18.34 9.23 -30.75
N ARG A 264 17.22 9.54 -31.43
CA ARG A 264 16.73 8.88 -32.64
C ARG A 264 16.55 9.88 -33.78
N GLN A 265 17.64 10.54 -34.16
CA GLN A 265 17.90 10.96 -35.55
C GLN A 265 19.31 10.56 -35.94
#